data_AF-A0A1R2BR49-F1
#
_entry.id   AF-A0A1R2BR49-F1
#
_cell.length_a   1.000
_cell.length_b   1.000
_cell.length_c   1.000
_cell.angle_alpha   90.00
_cell.angle_beta   90.00
_cell.angle_gamma   90.00
#
_symmetry.space_group_name_H-M   'P 1'
#
loop_
_entity.id
_entity.type
_entity.pdbx_description
1 polymer ?
#
loop_
_entity_poly.entity_id
_entity_poly.type
_entity_poly.pdbx_seq_one_letter_code
_entity_poly.pdbx_strand_id
1 'polypeptide(L)'
;MGCADSKEWLERSFHNMQNNSLVENELILNACRQVEKSLGLEKFSSVDLDNHIHRYSYDDEITNKNLNKVAKIMGFDYAGKEKFYSQFTTNKLIVRKNLILNSRQIRTLSIILGNSDEVEKAKLLFKNYDLNLDNFLDKNELLLQIDDILWISIETISNYTISFYFTNECLVEEADKMKSSINYIKSELISKFLVNENCLDLVGYMKKFLQKNIKIILYPRRVRKYSLEVYKKNLEIKANDELVNKKIKTNKGEKKKYKINYHDKKNEENQTHKKKTKKLMKKQIG
;
A
#
# COMPACT_ATOMS: atom_id res chain seq x y z
N MET A 1 -2.26 43.24 -16.11
CA MET A 1 -0.90 42.70 -15.84
C MET A 1 -0.99 41.89 -14.56
N GLY A 2 -0.49 40.66 -14.53
CA GLY A 2 -0.49 39.79 -13.34
C GLY A 2 -1.28 38.52 -13.54
N CYS A 3 -0.57 37.39 -13.63
CA CYS A 3 -1.00 35.97 -13.48
C CYS A 3 0.08 34.98 -13.99
N ALA A 4 1.24 35.44 -14.47
CA ALA A 4 2.35 34.56 -14.87
C ALA A 4 3.17 34.05 -13.68
N ASP A 5 3.39 34.89 -12.66
CA ASP A 5 4.32 34.59 -11.55
C ASP A 5 3.84 33.48 -10.60
N SER A 6 2.52 33.25 -10.48
CA SER A 6 2.00 32.21 -9.58
C SER A 6 2.26 30.80 -10.09
N LYS A 7 2.44 30.62 -11.40
CA LYS A 7 2.63 29.31 -12.02
C LYS A 7 4.09 28.86 -11.92
N GLU A 8 5.03 29.77 -12.15
CA GLU A 8 6.47 29.50 -11.98
C GLU A 8 6.85 29.17 -10.53
N TRP A 9 6.22 29.81 -9.53
CA TRP A 9 6.50 29.52 -8.13
C TRP A 9 6.02 28.12 -7.71
N LEU A 10 4.84 27.70 -8.18
CA LEU A 10 4.32 26.35 -7.97
C LEU A 10 5.21 25.29 -8.63
N GLU A 11 5.67 25.53 -9.87
CA GLU A 11 6.56 24.60 -10.59
C GLU A 11 7.94 24.48 -9.92
N ARG A 12 8.52 25.60 -9.43
CA ARG A 12 9.79 25.58 -8.66
C ARG A 12 9.63 24.91 -7.29
N SER A 13 8.52 25.15 -6.59
CA SER A 13 8.23 24.47 -5.32
C SER A 13 8.06 22.96 -5.52
N PHE A 14 7.37 22.54 -6.59
CA PHE A 14 7.23 21.12 -6.94
C PHE A 14 8.57 20.46 -7.25
N HIS A 15 9.44 21.13 -8.02
CA HIS A 15 10.77 20.59 -8.33
C HIS A 15 11.66 20.44 -7.09
N ASN A 16 11.64 21.41 -6.17
CA ASN A 16 12.41 21.33 -4.92
C ASN A 16 11.86 20.25 -3.98
N MET A 17 10.53 20.07 -3.90
CA MET A 17 9.92 18.98 -3.12
C MET A 17 10.22 17.60 -3.72
N GLN A 18 10.27 17.48 -5.05
CA GLN A 18 10.63 16.21 -5.72
C GLN A 18 12.08 15.79 -5.45
N ASN A 19 13.02 16.74 -5.47
CA ASN A 19 14.43 16.43 -5.24
C ASN A 19 14.69 16.00 -3.78
N ASN A 20 14.10 16.68 -2.80
CA ASN A 20 14.22 16.29 -1.39
C ASN A 20 13.57 14.91 -1.13
N SER A 21 12.39 14.67 -1.69
CA SER A 21 11.71 13.38 -1.54
C SER A 21 12.47 12.22 -2.18
N LEU A 22 13.20 12.43 -3.28
CA LEU A 22 14.03 11.37 -3.87
C LEU A 22 15.19 10.97 -2.96
N VAL A 23 15.80 11.94 -2.28
CA VAL A 23 16.88 11.69 -1.32
C VAL A 23 16.35 10.97 -0.08
N GLU A 24 15.21 11.40 0.45
CA GLU A 24 14.54 10.76 1.60
C GLU A 24 14.12 9.31 1.30
N ASN A 25 13.51 9.07 0.12
CA ASN A 25 13.16 7.73 -0.34
C ASN A 25 14.38 6.81 -0.37
N GLU A 26 15.50 7.28 -0.90
CA GLU A 26 16.71 6.46 -1.02
C GLU A 26 17.35 6.17 0.35
N LEU A 27 17.20 7.09 1.30
CA LEU A 27 17.67 6.95 2.68
C LEU A 27 16.97 5.78 3.40
N ILE A 28 15.63 5.72 3.41
CA ILE A 28 14.90 4.58 4.03
C ILE A 28 15.20 3.27 3.30
N LEU A 29 15.28 3.27 1.96
CA LEU A 29 15.55 2.06 1.18
C LEU A 29 16.93 1.49 1.46
N ASN A 30 17.92 2.35 1.72
CA ASN A 30 19.27 1.93 2.10
C ASN A 30 19.36 1.47 3.55
N ALA A 31 18.69 2.16 4.48
CA ALA A 31 18.61 1.73 5.88
C ALA A 31 17.98 0.33 6.01
N CYS A 32 16.84 0.08 5.35
CA CYS A 32 16.21 -1.24 5.34
C CYS A 32 17.10 -2.30 4.69
N ARG A 33 17.86 -1.96 3.64
CA ARG A 33 18.81 -2.89 3.00
C ARG A 33 19.95 -3.28 3.94
N GLN A 34 20.45 -2.34 4.75
CA GLN A 34 21.47 -2.65 5.77
C GLN A 34 20.90 -3.61 6.82
N VAL A 35 19.66 -3.40 7.24
CA VAL A 35 18.96 -4.31 8.16
C VAL A 35 18.82 -5.71 7.56
N GLU A 36 18.36 -5.84 6.32
CA GLU A 36 18.26 -7.13 5.61
C GLU A 36 19.58 -7.89 5.61
N LYS A 37 20.67 -7.23 5.22
CA LYS A 37 22.02 -7.81 5.26
C LYS A 37 22.43 -8.23 6.67
N SER A 38 22.07 -7.43 7.66
CA SER A 38 22.39 -7.70 9.07
C SER A 38 21.65 -8.92 9.64
N LEU A 39 20.54 -9.35 9.02
CA LEU A 39 19.86 -10.60 9.38
C LEU A 39 20.64 -11.82 8.89
N GLY A 40 21.48 -11.67 7.85
CA GLY A 40 22.39 -12.70 7.37
C GLY A 40 21.73 -13.90 6.68
N LEU A 41 20.41 -13.86 6.45
CA LEU A 41 19.66 -14.97 5.83
C LEU A 41 20.08 -15.23 4.37
N GLU A 42 20.56 -14.19 3.68
CA GLU A 42 21.08 -14.24 2.31
C GLU A 42 22.30 -15.17 2.12
N LYS A 43 22.93 -15.61 3.22
CA LYS A 43 24.07 -16.53 3.18
C LYS A 43 23.64 -18.00 3.00
N PHE A 44 22.35 -18.29 3.17
CA PHE A 44 21.83 -19.65 3.21
C PHE A 44 20.85 -19.88 2.06
N SER A 45 20.75 -21.12 1.60
CA SER A 45 19.73 -21.51 0.63
C SER A 45 18.33 -21.27 1.20
N SER A 46 17.44 -20.69 0.40
CA SER A 46 16.02 -20.55 0.77
C SER A 46 15.40 -21.91 1.10
N VAL A 47 15.79 -22.98 0.39
CA VAL A 47 15.32 -24.35 0.61
C VAL A 47 15.75 -24.88 1.97
N ASP A 48 17.02 -24.69 2.33
CA ASP A 48 17.54 -25.21 3.60
C ASP A 48 16.90 -24.49 4.80
N LEU A 49 16.77 -23.16 4.70
CA LEU A 49 16.07 -22.37 5.72
C LEU A 49 14.63 -22.83 5.86
N ASP A 50 13.88 -22.95 4.76
CA ASP A 50 12.49 -23.38 4.76
C ASP A 50 12.32 -24.77 5.40
N ASN A 51 13.12 -25.74 4.96
CA ASN A 51 13.10 -27.11 5.47
C ASN A 51 13.40 -27.19 6.96
N HIS A 52 14.41 -26.46 7.44
CA HIS A 52 14.78 -26.48 8.85
C HIS A 52 13.73 -25.77 9.71
N ILE A 53 13.19 -24.64 9.27
CA ILE A 53 12.11 -23.98 10.02
C ILE A 53 10.88 -24.90 10.06
N HIS A 54 10.44 -25.44 8.92
CA HIS A 54 9.30 -26.35 8.83
C HIS A 54 9.47 -27.56 9.76
N ARG A 55 10.62 -28.24 9.73
CA ARG A 55 10.91 -29.42 10.56
C ARG A 55 10.80 -29.17 12.07
N TYR A 56 11.05 -27.95 12.52
CA TYR A 56 11.02 -27.55 13.93
C TYR A 56 9.75 -26.80 14.32
N SER A 57 8.80 -26.68 13.39
CA SER A 57 7.49 -26.06 13.57
C SER A 57 6.40 -27.13 13.68
N TYR A 58 5.25 -26.75 14.24
CA TYR A 58 4.05 -27.57 14.31
C TYR A 58 2.84 -26.66 14.07
N ASP A 59 1.99 -26.99 13.09
CA ASP A 59 0.77 -26.22 12.79
C ASP A 59 1.00 -24.70 12.61
N ASP A 60 1.95 -24.33 11.76
CA ASP A 60 2.39 -22.95 11.55
C ASP A 60 2.94 -22.22 12.81
N GLU A 61 3.27 -22.95 13.86
CA GLU A 61 3.82 -22.43 15.11
C GLU A 61 5.27 -22.90 15.35
N ILE A 62 6.13 -21.97 15.76
CA ILE A 62 7.48 -22.28 16.23
C ILE A 62 7.78 -21.55 17.55
N THR A 63 8.28 -22.29 18.53
CA THR A 63 8.72 -21.69 19.81
C THR A 63 10.07 -21.01 19.65
N ASN A 64 10.36 -19.98 20.47
CA ASN A 64 11.69 -19.34 20.52
C ASN A 64 12.83 -20.36 20.72
N LYS A 65 12.61 -21.40 21.55
CA LYS A 65 13.58 -22.48 21.77
C LYS A 65 13.86 -23.27 20.50
N ASN A 66 12.84 -23.59 19.71
CA ASN A 66 12.99 -24.33 18.45
C ASN A 66 13.61 -23.46 17.36
N LEU A 67 13.20 -22.19 17.25
CA LEU A 67 13.82 -21.27 16.30
C LEU A 67 15.30 -21.04 16.62
N ASN A 68 15.67 -20.92 17.91
CA ASN A 68 17.07 -20.84 18.32
C ASN A 68 17.87 -22.11 17.97
N LYS A 69 17.26 -23.31 18.02
CA LYS A 69 17.91 -24.53 17.53
C LYS A 69 18.17 -24.45 16.03
N VAL A 70 17.17 -24.02 15.24
CA VAL A 70 17.33 -23.81 13.80
C VAL A 70 18.44 -22.80 13.52
N ALA A 71 18.46 -21.69 14.26
CA ALA A 71 19.49 -20.65 14.14
C ALA A 71 20.90 -21.19 14.40
N LYS A 72 21.08 -22.04 15.43
CA LYS A 72 22.36 -22.70 15.71
C LYS A 72 22.78 -23.70 14.63
N ILE A 73 21.83 -24.46 14.07
CA ILE A 73 22.11 -25.42 12.99
C ILE A 73 22.51 -24.69 11.71
N MET A 74 21.74 -23.67 11.34
CA MET A 74 21.95 -22.90 10.12
C MET A 74 23.10 -21.90 10.25
N GLY A 75 23.40 -21.40 11.45
CA GLY A 75 24.43 -20.41 11.71
C GLY A 75 24.00 -18.95 11.52
N PHE A 76 22.71 -18.63 11.68
CA PHE A 76 22.23 -17.24 11.75
C PHE A 76 22.03 -16.76 13.18
N ASP A 77 22.16 -15.45 13.40
CA ASP A 77 22.08 -14.86 14.73
C ASP A 77 20.63 -14.55 15.15
N TYR A 78 19.95 -15.56 15.72
CA TYR A 78 18.63 -15.35 16.31
C TYR A 78 18.68 -14.55 17.61
N ALA A 79 19.65 -14.85 18.49
CA ALA A 79 19.72 -14.26 19.82
C ALA A 79 19.99 -12.74 19.78
N GLY A 80 20.93 -12.29 18.94
CA GLY A 80 21.20 -10.86 18.74
C GLY A 80 20.11 -10.13 17.95
N LYS A 81 19.15 -10.87 17.35
CA LYS A 81 18.03 -10.33 16.56
C LYS A 81 16.67 -10.64 17.17
N GLU A 82 16.60 -10.96 18.47
CA GLU A 82 15.36 -11.33 19.15
C GLU A 82 14.24 -10.29 18.95
N LYS A 83 14.56 -8.99 19.06
CA LYS A 83 13.62 -7.89 18.84
C LYS A 83 13.03 -7.86 17.42
N PHE A 84 13.76 -8.33 16.42
CA PHE A 84 13.23 -8.46 15.07
C PHE A 84 12.23 -9.61 15.02
N TYR A 85 12.61 -10.78 15.52
CA TYR A 85 11.78 -11.98 15.50
C TYR A 85 10.56 -11.91 16.43
N SER A 86 10.60 -11.09 17.48
CA SER A 86 9.44 -10.88 18.36
C SER A 86 8.24 -10.27 17.62
N GLN A 87 8.45 -9.62 16.47
CA GLN A 87 7.36 -9.12 15.62
C GLN A 87 6.51 -10.23 15.01
N PHE A 88 7.01 -11.48 14.97
CA PHE A 88 6.30 -12.65 14.47
C PHE A 88 5.51 -13.38 15.56
N THR A 89 5.47 -12.84 16.78
CA THR A 89 4.74 -13.45 17.90
C THR A 89 3.24 -13.44 17.65
N THR A 90 2.58 -14.57 17.83
CA THR A 90 1.12 -14.69 17.74
C THR A 90 0.53 -15.01 19.12
N ASN A 91 -0.58 -14.35 19.46
CA ASN A 91 -1.24 -14.50 20.77
C ASN A 91 -2.16 -15.75 20.83
N LYS A 92 -1.92 -16.77 20.01
CA LYS A 92 -2.95 -17.79 19.74
C LYS A 92 -3.27 -18.72 20.90
N LEU A 93 -2.50 -18.80 21.99
CA LEU A 93 -2.83 -19.67 23.12
C LEU A 93 -2.50 -19.06 24.48
N ILE A 94 -3.52 -18.51 25.15
CA ILE A 94 -3.50 -18.10 26.58
C ILE A 94 -3.07 -19.27 27.49
N VAL A 95 -3.30 -20.51 27.06
CA VAL A 95 -3.09 -21.72 27.86
C VAL A 95 -1.60 -22.12 27.95
N ARG A 96 -0.79 -21.77 26.95
CA ARG A 96 0.65 -22.06 26.95
C ARG A 96 1.35 -20.74 27.19
N LYS A 97 1.85 -20.49 28.42
CA LYS A 97 2.61 -19.29 28.82
C LYS A 97 3.93 -19.05 28.02
N ASN A 98 4.10 -19.71 26.88
CA ASN A 98 5.27 -19.60 26.02
C ASN A 98 4.94 -18.67 24.85
N LEU A 99 5.87 -17.78 24.52
CA LEU A 99 5.81 -17.00 23.30
C LEU A 99 5.93 -17.94 22.09
N ILE A 100 4.93 -17.90 21.22
CA ILE A 100 4.84 -18.69 19.99
C ILE A 100 4.98 -17.73 18.81
N LEU A 101 5.80 -18.10 17.84
CA LEU A 101 5.99 -17.34 16.62
C LEU A 101 5.26 -18.01 15.45
N ASN A 102 4.78 -17.19 14.51
CA ASN A 102 4.21 -17.67 13.25
C ASN A 102 5.33 -18.21 12.34
N SER A 103 5.44 -19.53 12.23
CA SER A 103 6.48 -20.15 11.42
C SER A 103 6.27 -19.92 9.93
N ARG A 104 5.04 -19.83 9.43
CA ARG A 104 4.76 -19.57 8.01
C ARG A 104 5.30 -18.20 7.57
N GLN A 105 5.13 -17.18 8.40
CA GLN A 105 5.69 -15.85 8.16
C GLN A 105 7.23 -15.86 8.23
N ILE A 106 7.80 -16.60 9.17
CA ILE A 106 9.27 -16.75 9.25
C ILE A 106 9.82 -17.52 8.04
N ARG A 107 9.14 -18.56 7.58
CA ARG A 107 9.46 -19.27 6.33
C ARG A 107 9.38 -18.33 5.14
N THR A 108 8.33 -17.50 5.06
CA THR A 108 8.19 -16.47 4.02
C THR A 108 9.36 -15.50 4.02
N LEU A 109 9.77 -15.00 5.19
CA LEU A 109 10.96 -14.16 5.36
C LEU A 109 12.21 -14.88 4.84
N SER A 110 12.40 -16.15 5.23
CA SER A 110 13.52 -16.98 4.80
C SER A 110 13.53 -17.23 3.29
N ILE A 111 12.37 -17.38 2.65
CA ILE A 111 12.27 -17.57 1.21
C ILE A 111 12.61 -16.26 0.47
N ILE A 112 12.08 -15.12 0.91
CA ILE A 112 12.32 -13.85 0.21
C ILE A 112 13.76 -13.34 0.41
N LEU A 113 14.34 -13.50 1.61
CA LEU A 113 15.72 -13.03 1.91
C LEU A 113 16.80 -14.10 1.66
N GLY A 114 16.44 -15.38 1.64
CA GLY A 114 17.37 -16.47 1.36
C GLY A 114 17.94 -16.43 -0.05
N ASN A 115 19.03 -17.15 -0.26
CA ASN A 115 19.68 -17.29 -1.55
C ASN A 115 19.03 -18.42 -2.35
N SER A 116 18.34 -18.07 -3.43
CA SER A 116 17.84 -19.03 -4.41
C SER A 116 17.40 -18.25 -5.65
N ASP A 117 17.25 -18.96 -6.77
CA ASP A 117 16.64 -18.37 -7.94
C ASP A 117 15.13 -18.10 -7.73
N GLU A 118 14.57 -17.29 -8.62
CA GLU A 118 13.18 -16.85 -8.53
C GLU A 118 12.18 -17.98 -8.72
N VAL A 119 12.53 -18.98 -9.53
CA VAL A 119 11.67 -20.13 -9.82
C VAL A 119 11.53 -20.98 -8.55
N GLU A 120 12.64 -21.19 -7.85
CA GLU A 120 12.68 -21.89 -6.57
C GLU A 120 11.95 -21.11 -5.47
N LYS A 121 12.13 -19.79 -5.37
CA LYS A 121 11.36 -18.96 -4.43
C LYS A 121 9.87 -19.06 -4.67
N ALA A 122 9.44 -18.99 -5.93
CA ALA A 122 8.03 -19.10 -6.28
C ALA A 122 7.47 -20.47 -5.87
N LYS A 123 8.18 -21.57 -6.15
CA LYS A 123 7.79 -22.93 -5.73
C LYS A 123 7.70 -23.08 -4.21
N LEU A 124 8.68 -22.56 -3.47
CA LEU A 124 8.69 -22.61 -2.01
C LEU A 124 7.51 -21.81 -1.43
N LEU A 125 7.25 -20.62 -1.98
CA LEU A 125 6.10 -19.82 -1.59
C LEU A 125 4.78 -20.56 -1.89
N PHE A 126 4.63 -21.19 -3.06
CA PHE A 126 3.42 -21.96 -3.37
C PHE A 126 3.18 -23.04 -2.29
N LYS A 127 4.19 -23.86 -2.00
CA LYS A 127 4.11 -24.92 -0.99
C LYS A 127 3.88 -24.40 0.42
N ASN A 128 4.35 -23.19 0.74
CA ASN A 128 4.18 -22.59 2.07
C ASN A 128 2.76 -22.04 2.29
N TYR A 129 1.95 -21.89 1.24
CA TYR A 129 0.59 -21.33 1.30
C TYR A 129 -0.50 -22.26 0.74
N ASP A 130 -0.14 -23.43 0.20
CA ASP A 130 -1.09 -24.54 -0.03
C ASP A 130 -1.39 -25.18 1.34
N LEU A 131 -2.32 -24.56 2.08
CA LEU A 131 -2.61 -24.91 3.47
C LEU A 131 -3.41 -26.21 3.55
N ASN A 132 -4.19 -26.51 2.51
CA ASN A 132 -5.02 -27.70 2.43
C ASN A 132 -4.33 -28.90 1.78
N LEU A 133 -3.10 -28.72 1.28
CA LEU A 133 -2.29 -29.75 0.59
C LEU A 133 -2.98 -30.33 -0.65
N ASP A 134 -3.81 -29.53 -1.32
CA ASP A 134 -4.57 -29.95 -2.50
C ASP A 134 -3.83 -29.64 -3.82
N ASN A 135 -2.65 -29.01 -3.75
CA ASN A 135 -1.85 -28.51 -4.87
C ASN A 135 -2.51 -27.37 -5.65
N PHE A 136 -3.39 -26.61 -4.99
CA PHE A 136 -3.93 -25.37 -5.49
C PHE A 136 -3.69 -24.24 -4.47
N LEU A 137 -3.71 -23.00 -4.95
CA LEU A 137 -3.87 -21.84 -4.10
C LEU A 137 -5.21 -21.20 -4.42
N ASP A 138 -6.11 -21.19 -3.44
CA ASP A 138 -7.34 -20.44 -3.52
C ASP A 138 -7.09 -18.93 -3.32
N LYS A 139 -8.17 -18.14 -3.44
CA LYS A 139 -8.09 -16.70 -3.24
C LYS A 139 -7.63 -16.31 -1.84
N ASN A 140 -8.02 -17.02 -0.80
CA ASN A 140 -7.68 -16.71 0.58
C ASN A 140 -6.20 -17.02 0.86
N GLU A 141 -5.70 -18.13 0.34
CA GLU A 141 -4.30 -18.54 0.43
C GLU A 141 -3.39 -17.54 -0.30
N LEU A 142 -3.76 -17.11 -1.52
CA LEU A 142 -3.05 -16.05 -2.24
C LEU A 142 -3.10 -14.70 -1.51
N LEU A 143 -4.25 -14.34 -0.93
CA LEU A 143 -4.39 -13.13 -0.12
C LEU A 143 -3.45 -13.16 1.08
N LEU A 144 -3.41 -14.29 1.78
CA LEU A 144 -2.56 -14.50 2.94
C LEU A 144 -1.07 -14.45 2.56
N GLN A 145 -0.72 -15.07 1.43
CA GLN A 145 0.63 -15.01 0.87
C GLN A 145 1.08 -13.58 0.58
N ILE A 146 0.25 -12.82 -0.14
CA ILE A 146 0.57 -11.44 -0.50
C ILE A 146 0.63 -10.57 0.76
N ASP A 147 -0.28 -10.76 1.71
CA ASP A 147 -0.27 -10.05 2.99
C ASP A 147 1.02 -10.29 3.76
N ASP A 148 1.41 -11.55 3.94
CA ASP A 148 2.61 -11.90 4.69
C ASP A 148 3.87 -11.35 3.99
N ILE A 149 3.97 -11.40 2.65
CA ILE A 149 5.09 -10.81 1.90
C ILE A 149 5.13 -9.28 2.06
N LEU A 150 3.99 -8.59 1.91
CA LEU A 150 3.91 -7.14 2.04
C LEU A 150 4.20 -6.70 3.46
N TRP A 151 3.62 -7.38 4.46
CA TRP A 151 3.86 -7.11 5.88
C TRP A 151 5.34 -7.26 6.22
N ILE A 152 6.01 -8.34 5.79
CA ILE A 152 7.45 -8.51 6.03
C ILE A 152 8.25 -7.40 5.34
N SER A 153 7.97 -7.15 4.06
CA SER A 153 8.76 -6.25 3.22
C SER A 153 8.61 -4.78 3.63
N ILE A 154 7.39 -4.36 3.99
CA ILE A 154 7.03 -2.96 4.26
C ILE A 154 6.98 -2.67 5.75
N GLU A 155 6.41 -3.53 6.58
CA GLU A 155 6.22 -3.25 8.00
C GLU A 155 7.36 -3.82 8.85
N THR A 156 7.58 -5.13 8.83
CA THR A 156 8.50 -5.81 9.77
C THR A 156 9.94 -5.33 9.65
N ILE A 157 10.44 -5.20 8.42
CA ILE A 157 11.79 -4.70 8.16
C ILE A 157 11.90 -3.20 8.46
N SER A 158 10.90 -2.39 8.08
CA SER A 158 10.94 -0.93 8.30
C SER A 158 10.81 -0.58 9.79
N ASN A 159 9.94 -1.26 10.54
CA ASN A 159 9.79 -1.07 11.99
C ASN A 159 11.10 -1.40 12.72
N TYR A 160 11.75 -2.51 12.35
CA TYR A 160 13.04 -2.84 12.94
C TYR A 160 14.12 -1.83 12.56
N THR A 161 14.10 -1.33 11.33
CA THR A 161 14.98 -0.24 10.85
C THR A 161 14.79 1.03 11.66
N ILE A 162 13.56 1.50 11.83
CA ILE A 162 13.21 2.68 12.65
C ILE A 162 13.70 2.49 14.08
N SER A 163 13.69 1.27 14.60
CA SER A 163 14.16 1.01 15.97
C SER A 163 15.66 1.31 16.19
N PHE A 164 16.47 1.38 15.11
CA PHE A 164 17.86 1.84 15.14
C PHE A 164 18.03 3.34 14.87
N TYR A 165 17.02 3.98 14.28
CA TYR A 165 17.05 5.38 13.85
C TYR A 165 15.84 6.16 14.39
N PHE A 166 15.43 5.88 15.62
CA PHE A 166 14.14 6.37 16.17
C PHE A 166 14.04 7.90 16.28
N THR A 167 15.17 8.61 16.24
CA THR A 167 15.23 10.07 16.23
C THR A 167 15.11 10.69 14.83
N ASN A 168 15.12 9.87 13.78
CA ASN A 168 15.04 10.34 12.39
C ASN A 168 13.57 10.29 11.94
N GLU A 169 12.89 11.41 12.11
CA GLU A 169 11.47 11.56 11.75
C GLU A 169 11.20 11.29 10.26
N CYS A 170 12.13 11.63 9.36
CA CYS A 170 11.98 11.34 7.94
C CYS A 170 11.86 9.84 7.66
N LEU A 171 12.62 8.98 8.36
CA LEU A 171 12.51 7.53 8.20
C LEU A 171 11.14 6.99 8.67
N VAL A 172 10.60 7.56 9.75
CA VAL A 172 9.28 7.20 10.25
C VAL A 172 8.21 7.60 9.24
N GLU A 173 8.26 8.84 8.75
CA GLU A 173 7.31 9.34 7.76
C GLU A 173 7.33 8.50 6.48
N GLU A 174 8.51 8.17 5.96
CA GLU A 174 8.62 7.31 4.77
C GLU A 174 8.07 5.90 5.00
N ALA A 175 8.24 5.33 6.20
CA ALA A 175 7.63 4.04 6.54
C ALA A 175 6.10 4.12 6.57
N ASP A 176 5.53 5.19 7.11
CA ASP A 176 4.09 5.43 7.13
C ASP A 176 3.53 5.61 5.71
N LYS A 177 4.25 6.33 4.84
CA LYS A 177 3.92 6.44 3.41
C LYS A 177 3.86 5.06 2.76
N MET A 178 4.86 4.21 2.99
CA MET A 178 4.86 2.84 2.46
C MET A 178 3.70 1.99 2.99
N LYS A 179 3.38 2.11 4.29
CA LYS A 179 2.29 1.36 4.92
C LYS A 179 0.93 1.74 4.33
N SER A 180 0.72 3.03 4.06
CA SER A 180 -0.55 3.53 3.49
C SER A 180 -0.89 2.97 2.10
N SER A 181 0.10 2.47 1.37
CA SER A 181 -0.04 1.89 0.02
C SER A 181 -0.33 0.39 0.01
N ILE A 182 -0.21 -0.33 1.14
CA ILE A 182 -0.33 -1.79 1.21
C ILE A 182 -1.63 -2.31 0.59
N ASN A 183 -2.77 -1.73 0.98
CA ASN A 183 -4.10 -2.19 0.51
C ASN A 183 -4.26 -2.06 -1.01
N TYR A 184 -3.70 -1.00 -1.60
CA TYR A 184 -3.71 -0.81 -3.05
C TYR A 184 -2.86 -1.87 -3.75
N ILE A 185 -1.60 -2.04 -3.30
CA ILE A 185 -0.67 -3.02 -3.87
C ILE A 185 -1.25 -4.43 -3.77
N LYS A 186 -1.82 -4.79 -2.61
CA LYS A 186 -2.50 -6.06 -2.38
C LYS A 186 -3.61 -6.31 -3.40
N SER A 187 -4.51 -5.34 -3.55
CA SER A 187 -5.65 -5.42 -4.48
C SER A 187 -5.17 -5.56 -5.94
N GLU A 188 -4.13 -4.81 -6.30
CA GLU A 188 -3.54 -4.88 -7.63
C GLU A 188 -2.87 -6.23 -7.90
N LEU A 189 -2.13 -6.79 -6.95
CA LEU A 189 -1.48 -8.09 -7.10
C LEU A 189 -2.51 -9.22 -7.23
N ILE A 190 -3.53 -9.23 -6.38
CA ILE A 190 -4.59 -10.24 -6.42
C ILE A 190 -5.33 -10.23 -7.76
N SER A 191 -5.68 -9.04 -8.26
CA SER A 191 -6.37 -8.94 -9.56
C SER A 191 -5.51 -9.44 -10.73
N LYS A 192 -4.17 -9.35 -10.63
CA LYS A 192 -3.24 -9.89 -11.63
C LYS A 192 -3.02 -11.40 -11.51
N PHE A 193 -3.04 -11.96 -10.30
CA PHE A 193 -2.97 -13.42 -10.12
C PHE A 193 -4.25 -14.09 -10.64
N LEU A 194 -5.41 -13.63 -10.15
CA LEU A 194 -6.71 -14.29 -10.35
C LEU A 194 -7.51 -13.69 -11.50
N VAL A 195 -6.86 -13.38 -12.63
CA VAL A 195 -7.56 -12.89 -13.83
C VAL A 195 -8.52 -13.99 -14.33
N ASN A 196 -9.79 -13.90 -13.92
CA ASN A 196 -10.88 -14.84 -14.20
C ASN A 196 -10.69 -16.28 -13.65
N GLU A 197 -9.81 -16.45 -12.67
CA GLU A 197 -9.51 -17.74 -12.05
C GLU A 197 -9.91 -17.69 -10.56
N ASN A 198 -10.42 -18.79 -10.00
CA ASN A 198 -10.78 -18.87 -8.57
C ASN A 198 -9.66 -19.50 -7.73
N CYS A 199 -8.83 -20.32 -8.36
CA CYS A 199 -7.66 -20.96 -7.77
C CYS A 199 -6.56 -21.11 -8.83
N LEU A 200 -5.33 -21.34 -8.39
CA LEU A 200 -4.17 -21.58 -9.25
C LEU A 200 -3.49 -22.88 -8.83
N ASP A 201 -3.29 -23.81 -9.77
CA ASP A 201 -2.34 -24.91 -9.58
C ASP A 201 -0.91 -24.38 -9.65
N LEU A 202 0.08 -25.24 -9.36
CA LEU A 202 1.48 -24.83 -9.40
C LEU A 202 1.89 -24.27 -10.78
N VAL A 203 1.43 -24.89 -11.87
CA VAL A 203 1.79 -24.46 -13.24
C VAL A 203 1.22 -23.07 -13.55
N GLY A 204 -0.07 -22.86 -13.28
CA GLY A 204 -0.77 -21.59 -13.44
C GLY A 204 -0.17 -20.50 -12.55
N TYR A 205 0.08 -20.81 -11.29
CA TYR A 205 0.76 -19.92 -10.36
C TYR A 205 2.13 -19.49 -10.88
N MET A 206 2.98 -20.42 -11.30
CA MET A 206 4.32 -20.10 -11.82
C MET A 206 4.27 -19.20 -13.06
N LYS A 207 3.32 -19.46 -13.97
CA LYS A 207 3.11 -18.64 -15.18
C LYS A 207 2.74 -17.20 -14.84
N LYS A 208 1.90 -16.97 -13.83
CA LYS A 208 1.52 -15.62 -13.37
C LYS A 208 2.66 -14.98 -12.59
N PHE A 209 3.24 -15.71 -11.63
CA PHE A 209 4.24 -15.23 -10.71
C PHE A 209 5.48 -14.66 -11.41
N LEU A 210 5.94 -15.33 -12.47
CA LEU A 210 7.13 -14.91 -13.23
C LEU A 210 6.91 -13.68 -14.12
N GLN A 211 5.68 -13.17 -14.22
CA GLN A 211 5.42 -11.90 -14.91
C GLN A 211 6.13 -10.75 -14.18
N LYS A 212 6.76 -9.85 -14.93
CA LYS A 212 7.62 -8.77 -14.41
C LYS A 212 6.95 -7.91 -13.33
N ASN A 213 5.65 -7.68 -13.46
CA ASN A 213 4.81 -6.89 -12.56
C ASN A 213 4.46 -7.59 -11.24
N ILE A 214 4.44 -8.93 -11.20
CA ILE A 214 4.15 -9.71 -10.00
C ILE A 214 5.46 -10.07 -9.29
N LYS A 215 6.46 -10.51 -10.06
CA LYS A 215 7.81 -10.89 -9.58
C LYS A 215 8.48 -9.85 -8.68
N ILE A 216 8.06 -8.59 -8.73
CA ILE A 216 8.52 -7.55 -7.80
C ILE A 216 8.40 -7.96 -6.33
N ILE A 217 7.41 -8.78 -5.97
CA ILE A 217 7.14 -9.20 -4.59
C ILE A 217 8.24 -10.06 -3.97
N LEU A 218 9.11 -10.68 -4.78
CA LEU A 218 10.29 -11.41 -4.29
C LEU A 218 11.40 -10.52 -3.75
N TYR A 219 11.32 -9.21 -3.99
CA TYR A 219 12.40 -8.27 -3.68
C TYR A 219 11.91 -7.18 -2.75
N PRO A 220 12.11 -7.31 -1.43
CA PRO A 220 11.61 -6.34 -0.45
C PRO A 220 11.96 -4.88 -0.76
N ARG A 221 13.20 -4.62 -1.21
CA ARG A 221 13.60 -3.27 -1.66
C ARG A 221 12.75 -2.75 -2.82
N ARG A 222 12.40 -3.59 -3.79
CA ARG A 222 11.55 -3.18 -4.92
C ARG A 222 10.09 -3.00 -4.49
N VAL A 223 9.58 -3.85 -3.59
CA VAL A 223 8.26 -3.69 -2.99
C VAL A 223 8.15 -2.34 -2.28
N ARG A 224 9.13 -2.00 -1.42
CA ARG A 224 9.19 -0.70 -0.74
C ARG A 224 9.27 0.48 -1.70
N LYS A 225 10.14 0.41 -2.71
CA LYS A 225 10.24 1.45 -3.75
C LYS A 225 8.90 1.64 -4.47
N TYR A 226 8.27 0.56 -4.91
CA TYR A 226 6.99 0.60 -5.58
C TYR A 226 5.89 1.16 -4.66
N SER A 227 5.95 0.85 -3.37
CA SER A 227 5.04 1.39 -2.37
C SER A 227 5.10 2.92 -2.26
N LEU A 228 6.31 3.49 -2.30
CA LEU A 228 6.51 4.95 -2.34
C LEU A 228 6.03 5.56 -3.67
N GLU A 229 6.21 4.86 -4.79
CA GLU A 229 5.68 5.30 -6.10
C GLU A 229 4.15 5.32 -6.12
N VAL A 230 3.50 4.29 -5.55
CA VAL A 230 2.04 4.23 -5.40
C VAL A 230 1.53 5.36 -4.52
N TYR A 231 2.20 5.62 -3.40
CA TYR A 231 1.84 6.73 -2.51
C TYR A 231 1.85 8.07 -3.24
N LYS A 232 2.94 8.36 -4.00
CA LYS A 232 3.07 9.59 -4.79
C LYS A 232 1.96 9.72 -5.83
N LYS A 233 1.67 8.66 -6.59
CA LYS A 233 0.57 8.64 -7.57
C LYS A 233 -0.79 8.91 -6.92
N ASN A 234 -1.04 8.34 -5.74
CA ASN A 234 -2.29 8.55 -5.01
C ASN A 234 -2.44 10.00 -4.52
N LEU A 235 -1.36 10.67 -4.16
CA LEU A 235 -1.38 12.10 -3.84
C LEU A 235 -1.70 12.96 -5.07
N GLU A 236 -1.10 12.66 -6.22
CA GLU A 236 -1.37 13.37 -7.48
C GLU A 236 -2.84 13.25 -7.90
N ILE A 237 -3.42 12.05 -7.79
CA ILE A 237 -4.84 11.82 -8.07
C ILE A 237 -5.72 12.68 -7.14
N LYS A 238 -5.46 12.65 -5.83
CA LYS A 238 -6.22 13.45 -4.84
C LYS A 238 -6.12 14.95 -5.12
N ALA A 239 -4.92 15.46 -5.43
CA ALA A 239 -4.72 16.87 -5.76
C ALA A 239 -5.50 17.29 -7.02
N ASN A 240 -5.51 16.44 -8.05
CA ASN A 240 -6.27 16.68 -9.28
C ASN A 240 -7.78 16.67 -9.03
N ASP A 241 -8.28 15.72 -8.23
CA ASP A 241 -9.70 15.65 -7.87
C ASP A 241 -10.15 16.89 -7.09
N GLU A 242 -9.32 17.41 -6.18
CA GLU A 242 -9.59 18.66 -5.47
C GLU A 242 -9.64 19.88 -6.40
N LEU A 243 -8.75 19.96 -7.38
CA LEU A 243 -8.73 21.03 -8.38
C LEU A 243 -9.97 20.99 -9.27
N VAL A 244 -10.38 19.80 -9.72
CA VAL A 244 -11.62 19.60 -10.50
C VAL A 244 -12.84 20.00 -9.67
N ASN A 245 -12.91 19.57 -8.40
CA ASN A 245 -14.00 19.91 -7.51
C ASN A 245 -14.10 21.42 -7.20
N LYS A 246 -12.97 22.12 -7.06
CA LYS A 246 -12.92 23.59 -6.91
C LYS A 246 -13.48 24.28 -8.16
N LYS A 247 -13.07 23.87 -9.37
CA LYS A 247 -13.58 24.43 -10.65
C LYS A 247 -15.09 24.22 -10.83
N ILE A 248 -15.63 23.07 -10.42
CA ILE A 248 -17.07 22.80 -10.49
C ILE A 248 -17.85 23.73 -9.53
N LYS A 249 -17.31 24.00 -8.33
CA LYS A 249 -17.96 24.90 -7.36
C LYS A 249 -17.94 26.37 -7.82
N THR A 250 -16.86 26.86 -8.41
CA THR A 250 -16.79 28.23 -8.98
C THR A 250 -17.75 28.41 -10.16
N ASN A 251 -17.83 27.43 -11.07
CA ASN A 251 -18.77 27.48 -12.20
C ASN A 251 -20.24 27.42 -11.77
N LYS A 252 -20.56 26.76 -10.64
CA LYS A 252 -21.92 26.78 -10.05
C LYS A 252 -22.22 28.12 -9.36
N GLY A 253 -21.22 28.81 -8.81
CA GLY A 253 -21.35 30.15 -8.23
C GLY A 253 -21.64 31.23 -9.28
N GLU A 254 -20.98 31.17 -10.43
CA GLU A 254 -21.20 32.13 -11.53
C GLU A 254 -22.56 31.94 -12.20
N LYS A 255 -23.04 30.70 -12.37
CA LYS A 255 -24.41 30.44 -12.88
C LYS A 255 -25.53 30.95 -11.95
N LYS A 256 -25.27 31.11 -10.65
CA LYS A 256 -26.22 31.75 -9.72
C LYS A 256 -26.22 33.28 -9.84
N LYS A 257 -25.10 33.92 -10.17
CA LYS A 257 -25.04 35.38 -10.41
C LYS A 257 -25.75 35.82 -11.70
N TYR A 258 -25.75 34.98 -12.74
CA TYR A 258 -26.47 35.30 -13.99
C TYR A 258 -28.00 35.11 -13.91
N LYS A 259 -28.54 34.40 -12.91
CA LYS A 259 -29.99 34.25 -12.72
C LYS A 259 -30.66 35.36 -11.89
N ILE A 260 -29.89 36.21 -11.22
CA ILE A 260 -30.46 37.32 -10.42
C ILE A 260 -30.70 38.57 -11.28
N ASN A 261 -30.03 38.72 -12.44
CA ASN A 261 -30.14 39.92 -13.27
C ASN A 261 -31.24 39.90 -14.37
N TYR A 262 -32.10 38.88 -14.41
CA TYR A 262 -33.20 38.80 -15.40
C TYR A 262 -34.60 39.03 -14.82
N HIS A 263 -34.74 39.20 -13.49
CA HIS A 263 -36.06 39.43 -12.88
C HIS A 263 -36.37 40.89 -12.50
N ASP A 264 -35.39 41.80 -12.51
CA ASP A 264 -35.60 43.20 -12.11
C ASP A 264 -35.85 44.20 -13.25
N LYS A 265 -35.97 43.74 -14.52
CA LYS A 265 -36.28 44.63 -15.66
C LYS A 265 -37.66 44.47 -16.28
N LYS A 266 -38.56 43.65 -15.70
CA LYS A 266 -39.90 43.40 -16.27
C LYS A 266 -41.09 43.92 -15.45
N ASN A 267 -40.85 44.70 -14.39
CA ASN A 267 -41.91 45.24 -13.52
C ASN A 267 -42.15 46.75 -13.62
N GLU A 268 -41.43 47.50 -14.46
CA GLU A 268 -41.70 48.95 -14.63
C GLU A 268 -42.62 49.30 -15.81
N GLU A 269 -42.87 48.41 -16.77
CA GLU A 269 -43.73 48.74 -17.93
C GLU A 269 -45.23 48.43 -17.76
N ASN A 270 -45.66 47.81 -16.65
CA ASN A 270 -47.06 47.39 -16.47
C ASN A 270 -47.91 48.26 -15.53
N GLN A 271 -47.41 49.41 -15.06
CA GLN A 271 -48.19 50.31 -14.20
C GLN A 271 -48.84 51.53 -14.90
N THR A 272 -48.62 51.75 -16.19
CA THR A 272 -49.18 52.91 -16.93
C THR A 272 -50.44 52.61 -17.77
N HIS A 273 -50.85 51.36 -17.96
CA HIS A 273 -52.02 51.04 -18.81
C HIS A 273 -53.33 50.65 -18.08
N LYS A 274 -53.36 50.56 -16.75
CA LYS A 274 -54.58 50.18 -15.99
C LYS A 274 -55.44 51.34 -15.45
N LYS A 275 -55.16 52.60 -15.83
CA LYS A 275 -55.95 53.77 -15.39
C LYS A 275 -56.84 54.43 -16.47
N LYS A 276 -56.94 53.91 -17.70
CA LYS A 276 -57.77 54.51 -18.77
C LYS A 276 -59.04 53.75 -19.18
N THR A 277 -59.35 52.60 -18.59
CA THR A 277 -60.53 51.77 -18.98
C THR A 277 -61.60 51.63 -17.89
N LYS A 278 -61.70 52.59 -16.96
CA LYS A 278 -62.80 52.67 -15.97
C LYS A 278 -63.62 53.97 -16.01
N LYS A 279 -63.50 54.77 -17.09
CA LYS A 279 -64.23 56.04 -17.27
C LYS A 279 -65.20 56.08 -18.46
N LEU A 280 -65.54 54.93 -19.06
CA LEU A 280 -66.40 54.85 -20.26
C LEU A 280 -67.57 53.85 -20.16
N MET A 281 -67.96 53.44 -18.95
CA MET A 281 -69.19 52.67 -18.71
C MET A 281 -70.01 53.25 -17.55
N LYS A 282 -70.32 54.56 -17.64
CA LYS A 282 -71.31 55.24 -16.78
C LYS A 282 -72.09 56.33 -17.55
N LYS A 283 -72.44 56.05 -18.80
CA LYS A 283 -73.40 56.83 -19.59
C LYS A 283 -74.19 55.89 -20.49
N GLN A 284 -75.07 55.12 -19.85
CA GLN A 284 -76.25 54.46 -20.43
C GLN A 284 -76.92 53.76 -19.24
N ILE A 285 -77.92 54.45 -18.69
CA ILE A 285 -79.02 54.05 -17.78
C ILE A 285 -79.35 55.32 -16.97
N GLY A 286 -80.50 55.93 -17.26
CA GLY A 286 -81.09 57.06 -16.53
C GLY A 286 -80.71 58.42 -17.07
#